data_AF-A0A4U7EYD8-F1
#
_entry.id   AF-A0A4U7EYD8-F1
#
_cell.length_a   1.000
_cell.length_b   1.000
_cell.length_c   1.000
_cell.angle_alpha   90.00
_cell.angle_beta   90.00
_cell.angle_gamma   90.00
#
_symmetry.space_group_name_H-M   'P 1'
#
loop_
_entity.id
_entity.type
_entity.pdbx_description
1 polymer ?
#
loop_
_entity_poly.entity_id
_entity_poly.type
_entity_poly.pdbx_seq_one_letter_code
_entity_poly.pdbx_strand_id
1 'polypeptide(L)'
;RYHAYPTQEVAAGLEHHLDVHRQLYNHVRCDYEQAPEANKPSEHDQNNKLPDWKRKWPVFSKLHSKAAQATVARFYRNLSNLRKKKEKGYNVGRLKRQAPTDYRSVTYNQSGFDLDEKRGQDRFAYVRFSKIGWVKSRYHRPIPDHATIKEVTFKKETTGEWFVSFGLETDDADLPEKPDVESLDASNSAGIDLGIPNYIHTSDGK
;
A
#
# COMPACT_ATOMS: atom_id res chain seq x y z
N ARG A 1 7.00 2.80 -8.20
CA ARG A 1 7.44 2.54 -6.81
C ARG A 1 8.87 3.02 -6.68
N TYR A 2 9.20 3.74 -5.60
CA TYR A 2 10.45 4.48 -5.46
C TYR A 2 11.27 3.87 -4.32
N HIS A 3 12.57 3.63 -4.56
CA HIS A 3 13.47 3.09 -3.55
C HIS A 3 13.75 4.14 -2.48
N ALA A 4 13.67 3.74 -1.21
CA ALA A 4 13.74 4.63 -0.07
C ALA A 4 14.97 4.34 0.81
N TYR A 5 15.55 5.42 1.33
CA TYR A 5 16.80 5.44 2.08
C TYR A 5 16.55 6.15 3.43
N PRO A 6 15.74 5.55 4.33
CA PRO A 6 15.56 6.11 5.66
C PRO A 6 16.90 6.13 6.42
N THR A 7 17.10 7.14 7.27
CA THR A 7 18.18 7.08 8.26
C THR A 7 17.92 5.94 9.23
N GLN A 8 18.94 5.51 9.99
CA GLN A 8 18.79 4.41 10.96
C GLN A 8 17.66 4.67 11.97
N GLU A 9 17.54 5.90 12.47
CA GLU A 9 16.47 6.30 13.39
C GLU A 9 15.08 6.22 12.73
N VAL A 10 14.95 6.75 11.51
CA VAL A 10 13.68 6.70 10.76
C VAL A 10 13.31 5.26 10.39
N ALA A 11 14.30 4.42 10.06
CA ALA A 11 14.10 3.00 9.77
C ALA A 11 13.55 2.26 11.00
N ALA A 12 14.12 2.49 12.18
CA ALA A 12 13.61 1.93 13.44
C ALA A 12 12.17 2.40 13.71
N GLY A 13 11.86 3.67 13.42
CA GLY A 13 10.49 4.21 13.47
C GLY A 13 9.54 3.48 12.51
N LEU A 14 9.93 3.30 11.25
CA LEU A 14 9.14 2.59 10.25
C LEU A 14 8.88 1.13 10.65
N GLU A 15 9.89 0.43 11.19
CA GLU A 15 9.74 -0.95 11.69
C GLU A 15 8.82 -1.03 12.90
N HIS A 16 8.96 -0.10 13.84
CA HIS A 16 8.04 -0.01 14.96
C HIS A 16 6.60 0.16 14.48
N HIS A 17 6.36 1.06 13.53
CA HIS A 17 5.02 1.27 12.97
C HIS A 17 4.52 0.06 12.18
N LEU A 18 5.36 -0.65 11.41
CA LEU A 18 4.97 -1.92 10.79
C LEU A 18 4.41 -2.90 11.83
N ASP A 19 5.11 -3.04 12.96
CA ASP A 19 4.69 -3.96 14.00
C ASP A 19 3.40 -3.51 14.70
N VAL A 20 3.25 -2.22 15.02
CA VAL A 20 2.03 -1.72 15.66
C VAL A 20 0.83 -1.82 14.71
N HIS A 21 1.00 -1.52 13.42
CA HIS A 21 -0.05 -1.72 12.41
C HIS A 21 -0.40 -3.20 12.22
N ARG A 22 0.58 -4.10 12.24
CA ARG A 22 0.36 -5.56 12.23
C ARG A 22 -0.45 -6.02 13.44
N GLN A 23 -0.13 -5.50 14.63
CA GLN A 23 -0.88 -5.78 15.86
C GLN A 23 -2.33 -5.29 15.74
N LEU A 24 -2.54 -4.07 15.23
CA LEU A 24 -3.88 -3.56 14.97
C LEU A 24 -4.65 -4.43 13.97
N TYR A 25 -4.03 -4.81 12.84
CA TYR A 25 -4.64 -5.72 11.86
C TYR A 25 -5.09 -7.05 12.50
N ASN A 26 -4.23 -7.63 13.34
CA ASN A 26 -4.54 -8.87 14.05
C ASN A 26 -5.64 -8.69 15.10
N HIS A 27 -5.69 -7.52 15.76
CA HIS A 27 -6.73 -7.16 16.71
C HIS A 27 -8.09 -7.03 16.02
N VAL A 28 -8.15 -6.31 14.91
CA VAL A 28 -9.31 -6.18 14.01
C VAL A 28 -9.83 -7.56 13.59
N ARG A 29 -8.93 -8.43 13.12
CA ARG A 29 -9.26 -9.81 12.78
C ARG A 29 -9.84 -10.58 13.97
N CYS A 30 -9.23 -10.45 15.16
CA CYS A 30 -9.67 -11.14 16.36
C CYS A 30 -11.08 -10.70 16.78
N ASP A 31 -11.33 -9.39 16.83
CA ASP A 31 -12.65 -8.80 17.11
C ASP A 31 -13.71 -9.28 16.11
N TYR A 32 -13.36 -9.38 14.82
CA TYR A 32 -14.24 -9.92 13.78
C TYR A 32 -14.54 -11.42 13.97
N GLU A 33 -13.52 -12.22 14.29
CA GLU A 33 -13.67 -13.67 14.47
C GLU A 33 -14.48 -14.02 15.73
N GLN A 34 -14.29 -13.27 16.81
CA GLN A 34 -15.00 -13.48 18.09
C GLN A 34 -16.47 -13.01 18.06
N ALA A 35 -16.83 -12.12 17.14
CA ALA A 35 -18.21 -11.68 16.99
C ALA A 35 -19.12 -12.82 16.51
N PRO A 36 -20.39 -12.89 16.97
CA PRO A 36 -21.36 -13.86 16.49
C PRO A 36 -21.56 -13.79 14.97
N GLU A 37 -21.82 -14.92 14.33
CA GLU A 37 -22.01 -14.96 12.86
C GLU A 37 -23.17 -14.07 12.38
N ALA A 38 -24.25 -14.02 13.16
CA ALA A 38 -25.40 -13.16 12.88
C ALA A 38 -25.11 -11.66 13.04
N ASN A 39 -23.99 -11.28 13.67
CA ASN A 39 -23.65 -9.89 13.96
C ASN A 39 -22.14 -9.63 13.79
N LYS A 40 -21.63 -9.97 12.60
CA LYS A 40 -20.25 -9.64 12.23
C LYS A 40 -20.08 -8.13 12.07
N PRO A 41 -19.05 -7.51 12.69
CA PRO A 41 -18.87 -6.07 12.61
C PRO A 41 -18.50 -5.65 11.18
N SER A 42 -18.95 -4.47 10.77
CA SER A 42 -18.54 -3.81 9.55
C SER A 42 -17.23 -3.03 9.73
N GLU A 43 -16.62 -2.60 8.62
CA GLU A 43 -15.45 -1.72 8.65
C GLU A 43 -15.72 -0.44 9.46
N HIS A 44 -16.91 0.12 9.29
CA HIS A 44 -17.35 1.31 10.02
C HIS A 44 -17.38 1.05 11.53
N ASP A 45 -17.95 -0.08 11.96
CA ASP A 45 -18.04 -0.44 13.39
C ASP A 45 -16.65 -0.57 14.02
N GLN A 46 -15.71 -1.24 13.35
CA GLN A 46 -14.36 -1.42 13.87
C GLN A 46 -13.54 -0.12 13.83
N ASN A 47 -13.78 0.75 12.83
CA ASN A 47 -13.21 2.09 12.82
C ASN A 47 -13.72 2.94 14.00
N ASN A 48 -15.00 2.84 14.35
CA ASN A 48 -15.58 3.53 15.49
C ASN A 48 -15.06 3.01 16.84
N LYS A 49 -14.56 1.77 16.91
CA LYS A 49 -13.88 1.22 18.09
C LYS A 49 -12.43 1.69 18.25
N LEU A 50 -11.81 2.30 17.23
CA LEU A 50 -10.40 2.72 17.29
C LEU A 50 -10.09 3.68 18.47
N PRO A 51 -10.92 4.69 18.80
CA PRO A 51 -10.67 5.54 19.96
C PRO A 51 -10.62 4.75 21.28
N ASP A 52 -11.53 3.80 21.47
CA ASP A 52 -11.56 2.93 22.65
C ASP A 52 -10.34 2.03 22.71
N TRP A 53 -9.96 1.43 21.58
CA TRP A 53 -8.78 0.59 21.49
C TRP A 53 -7.50 1.38 21.77
N LYS A 54 -7.40 2.63 21.32
CA LYS A 54 -6.26 3.51 21.61
C LYS A 54 -6.17 3.87 23.10
N ARG A 55 -7.32 4.06 23.76
CA ARG A 55 -7.39 4.32 25.21
C ARG A 55 -7.02 3.08 26.02
N LYS A 56 -7.48 1.90 25.59
CA LYS A 56 -7.21 0.62 26.27
C LYS A 56 -5.79 0.11 26.04
N TRP A 57 -5.26 0.28 24.84
CA TRP A 57 -3.92 -0.15 24.45
C TRP A 57 -3.11 1.05 23.94
N PRO A 58 -2.32 1.68 24.81
CA PRO A 58 -1.56 2.89 24.47
C PRO A 58 -0.63 2.73 23.26
N VAL A 59 -0.22 1.51 22.92
CA VAL A 59 0.58 1.25 21.71
C VAL A 59 -0.10 1.74 20.43
N PHE A 60 -1.43 1.64 20.32
CA PHE A 60 -2.19 2.11 19.15
C PHE A 60 -2.31 3.64 19.08
N SER A 61 -2.11 4.35 20.20
CA SER A 61 -2.14 5.81 20.22
C SER A 61 -0.99 6.45 19.43
N LYS A 62 0.08 5.68 19.19
CA LYS A 62 1.22 6.08 18.35
C LYS A 62 0.85 6.17 16.86
N LEU A 63 -0.23 5.51 16.43
CA LEU A 63 -0.62 5.45 15.02
C LEU A 63 -1.30 6.75 14.57
N HIS A 64 -0.95 7.21 13.37
CA HIS A 64 -1.73 8.22 12.67
C HIS A 64 -3.15 7.70 12.40
N SER A 65 -4.17 8.53 12.66
CA SER A 65 -5.57 8.08 12.63
C SER A 65 -6.02 7.55 11.29
N LYS A 66 -5.66 8.21 10.17
CA LYS A 66 -6.01 7.72 8.83
C LYS A 66 -5.27 6.44 8.46
N ALA A 67 -4.00 6.31 8.82
CA ALA A 67 -3.24 5.07 8.60
C ALA A 67 -3.81 3.89 9.41
N ALA A 68 -4.29 4.14 10.64
CA ALA A 68 -4.98 3.14 11.44
C ALA A 68 -6.29 2.69 10.77
N GLN A 69 -7.10 3.63 10.27
CA GLN A 69 -8.31 3.33 9.49
C GLN A 69 -7.99 2.55 8.21
N ALA A 70 -6.94 2.92 7.47
CA ALA A 70 -6.47 2.17 6.30
C ALA A 70 -6.05 0.73 6.65
N THR A 71 -5.58 0.49 7.87
CA THR A 71 -5.27 -0.85 8.37
C THR A 71 -6.52 -1.69 8.61
N VAL A 72 -7.59 -1.08 9.15
CA VAL A 72 -8.92 -1.72 9.26
C VAL A 72 -9.45 -2.02 7.85
N ALA A 73 -9.44 -1.04 6.95
CA ALA A 73 -9.88 -1.20 5.56
C ALA A 73 -9.12 -2.32 4.83
N ARG A 74 -7.81 -2.46 5.08
CA ARG A 74 -7.00 -3.57 4.53
C ARG A 74 -7.53 -4.94 4.95
N PHE A 75 -8.01 -5.10 6.19
CA PHE A 75 -8.62 -6.35 6.64
C PHE A 75 -9.91 -6.65 5.87
N TYR A 76 -10.81 -5.68 5.76
CA TYR A 76 -12.08 -5.85 5.04
C TYR A 76 -11.90 -6.06 3.54
N ARG A 77 -10.93 -5.40 2.92
CA ARG A 77 -10.55 -5.66 1.52
C ARG A 77 -10.07 -7.10 1.32
N ASN A 78 -9.22 -7.61 2.22
CA ASN A 78 -8.77 -8.99 2.17
C ASN A 78 -9.93 -9.98 2.36
N LEU A 79 -10.86 -9.68 3.27
CA LEU A 79 -12.05 -10.49 3.51
C LEU A 79 -12.98 -10.51 2.30
N SER A 80 -13.24 -9.34 1.70
CA SER A 80 -14.04 -9.21 0.48
C SER A 80 -13.43 -9.99 -0.68
N ASN A 81 -12.12 -9.87 -0.89
CA ASN A 81 -11.41 -10.63 -1.94
C ASN A 81 -11.50 -12.14 -1.72
N LEU A 82 -11.44 -12.61 -0.46
CA LEU A 82 -11.60 -14.01 -0.12
C LEU A 82 -13.02 -14.51 -0.43
N ARG A 83 -14.05 -13.72 -0.09
CA ARG A 83 -15.46 -14.01 -0.41
C ARG A 83 -15.70 -14.11 -1.92
N LYS A 84 -15.22 -13.12 -2.69
CA LYS A 84 -15.30 -13.14 -4.16
C LYS A 84 -14.65 -14.37 -4.78
N LYS A 85 -13.53 -14.84 -4.24
CA LYS A 85 -12.89 -16.09 -4.69
C LYS A 85 -13.75 -17.31 -4.37
N LYS A 86 -14.36 -17.37 -3.19
CA LYS A 86 -15.28 -18.45 -2.82
C LYS A 86 -16.50 -18.50 -3.75
N GLU A 87 -17.09 -17.35 -4.06
CA GLU A 87 -18.24 -17.21 -4.96
C GLU A 87 -17.92 -17.68 -6.38
N LYS A 88 -16.67 -17.50 -6.84
CA LYS A 88 -16.17 -18.03 -8.12
C LYS A 88 -15.84 -19.53 -8.10
N GLY A 89 -16.15 -20.25 -7.01
CA GLY A 89 -15.93 -21.70 -6.88
C GLY A 89 -14.50 -22.11 -6.51
N TYR A 90 -13.61 -21.16 -6.20
CA TYR A 90 -12.27 -21.53 -5.73
C TYR A 90 -12.31 -22.09 -4.31
N ASN A 91 -11.50 -23.13 -4.05
CA ASN A 91 -11.25 -23.59 -2.69
C ASN A 91 -10.43 -22.53 -1.93
N VAL A 92 -11.05 -21.89 -0.93
CA VAL A 92 -10.42 -20.84 -0.14
C VAL A 92 -10.32 -21.22 1.32
N GLY A 93 -9.17 -20.92 1.93
CA GLY A 93 -8.99 -21.01 3.38
C GLY A 93 -9.59 -19.81 4.12
N ARG A 94 -9.11 -19.57 5.34
CA ARG A 94 -9.44 -18.39 6.15
C ARG A 94 -8.28 -17.39 6.18
N LEU A 95 -8.58 -16.12 6.46
CA LEU A 95 -7.55 -15.12 6.74
C LEU A 95 -6.76 -15.52 7.99
N LYS A 96 -5.43 -15.62 7.85
CA LYS A 96 -4.54 -15.98 8.95
C LYS A 96 -4.06 -14.74 9.70
N ARG A 97 -3.73 -14.92 10.98
CA ARG A 97 -2.98 -13.94 11.77
C ARG A 97 -1.68 -13.59 11.04
N GLN A 98 -1.34 -12.31 10.97
CA GLN A 98 -0.14 -11.81 10.33
C GLN A 98 1.06 -11.94 11.27
N ALA A 99 2.05 -12.76 10.88
CA ALA A 99 3.34 -12.83 11.56
C ALA A 99 4.17 -11.57 11.27
N PRO A 100 5.20 -11.24 12.08
CA PRO A 100 6.09 -10.10 11.81
C PRO A 100 6.68 -10.10 10.40
N THR A 101 6.95 -11.29 9.84
CA THR A 101 7.48 -11.45 8.49
C THR A 101 6.47 -11.17 7.38
N ASP A 102 5.16 -11.20 7.66
CA ASP A 102 4.11 -11.14 6.63
C ASP A 102 3.60 -9.71 6.42
N TYR A 103 3.61 -8.90 7.48
CA TYR A 103 3.08 -7.53 7.45
C TYR A 103 4.17 -6.52 7.12
N ARG A 104 4.32 -6.23 5.82
CA ARG A 104 5.48 -5.50 5.29
C ARG A 104 5.22 -4.07 4.82
N SER A 105 3.97 -3.60 4.87
CA SER A 105 3.62 -2.28 4.37
C SER A 105 2.56 -1.59 5.22
N VAL A 106 2.62 -0.26 5.26
CA VAL A 106 1.61 0.62 5.85
C VAL A 106 1.23 1.67 4.84
N THR A 107 -0.07 1.91 4.72
CA THR A 107 -0.65 2.89 3.81
C THR A 107 -1.21 4.05 4.63
N TYR A 108 -0.91 5.27 4.21
CA TYR A 108 -1.53 6.51 4.65
C TYR A 108 -2.44 6.98 3.54
N ASN A 109 -3.75 6.96 3.77
CA ASN A 109 -4.76 7.42 2.83
C ASN A 109 -5.23 8.83 3.18
N GLN A 110 -5.49 9.66 2.18
CA GLN A 110 -6.02 11.02 2.25
C GLN A 110 -5.14 12.05 2.99
N SER A 111 -4.47 11.69 4.08
CA SER A 111 -3.65 12.61 4.88
C SER A 111 -2.60 11.90 5.73
N GLY A 112 -1.76 12.72 6.40
CA GLY A 112 -0.68 12.26 7.26
C GLY A 112 0.59 11.92 6.50
N PHE A 113 0.70 12.38 5.25
CA PHE A 113 1.92 12.34 4.47
C PHE A 113 2.13 13.68 3.77
N ASP A 114 3.39 14.03 3.51
CA ASP A 114 3.78 15.19 2.69
C ASP A 114 4.88 14.75 1.71
N LEU A 115 4.81 15.18 0.44
CA LEU A 115 5.88 15.00 -0.53
C LEU A 115 6.60 16.31 -0.73
N ASP A 116 7.92 16.32 -0.52
CA ASP A 116 8.80 17.44 -0.78
C ASP A 116 9.82 17.06 -1.86
N GLU A 117 9.58 17.56 -3.06
CA GLU A 117 10.46 17.38 -4.22
C GLU A 117 11.65 18.35 -4.20
N LYS A 118 11.57 19.44 -3.43
CA LYS A 118 12.54 20.55 -3.44
C LYS A 118 13.71 20.34 -2.48
N ARG A 119 13.57 19.47 -1.47
CA ARG A 119 14.64 19.15 -0.51
C ARG A 119 15.80 18.31 -1.08
N GLY A 120 15.71 17.84 -2.32
CA GLY A 120 16.70 16.95 -2.93
C GLY A 120 17.46 17.55 -4.12
N GLN A 121 18.63 16.98 -4.42
CA GLN A 121 19.24 17.06 -5.77
C GLN A 121 18.30 16.38 -6.79
N ASP A 122 18.43 16.68 -8.08
CA ASP A 122 17.56 16.31 -9.24
C ASP A 122 16.99 14.87 -9.32
N ARG A 123 17.37 13.94 -8.44
CA ARG A 123 16.93 12.54 -8.42
C ARG A 123 16.36 12.05 -7.09
N PHE A 124 16.16 12.93 -6.10
CA PHE A 124 15.64 12.55 -4.78
C PHE A 124 14.49 13.45 -4.34
N ALA A 125 13.51 12.85 -3.67
CA ALA A 125 12.43 13.54 -2.97
C ALA A 125 12.36 13.03 -1.53
N TYR A 126 11.70 13.79 -0.65
CA TYR A 126 11.49 13.42 0.74
C TYR A 126 10.01 13.26 1.01
N VAL A 127 9.65 12.12 1.59
CA VAL A 127 8.27 11.81 1.95
C VAL A 127 8.17 11.81 3.46
N ARG A 128 7.38 12.73 4.02
CA ARG A 128 7.07 12.72 5.44
C ARG A 128 5.94 11.74 5.70
N PHE A 129 6.06 10.93 6.74
CA PHE A 129 4.95 10.19 7.33
C PHE A 129 4.68 10.71 8.74
N SER A 130 3.44 11.11 9.00
CA SER A 130 3.03 11.57 10.32
C SER A 130 3.27 10.49 11.37
N LYS A 131 3.79 10.88 12.54
CA LYS A 131 4.25 10.00 13.63
C LYS A 131 5.53 9.18 13.36
N ILE A 132 6.19 9.40 12.21
CA ILE A 132 7.45 8.73 11.85
C ILE A 132 8.54 9.75 11.52
N GLY A 133 8.33 10.60 10.51
CA GLY A 133 9.32 11.57 10.06
C GLY A 133 9.55 11.54 8.55
N TRP A 134 10.65 12.16 8.12
CA TRP A 134 11.01 12.29 6.71
C TRP A 134 11.80 11.09 6.21
N VAL A 135 11.37 10.53 5.09
CA VAL A 135 12.01 9.40 4.41
C VAL A 135 12.54 9.87 3.06
N LYS A 136 13.85 9.78 2.86
CA LYS A 136 14.49 10.07 1.56
C LYS A 136 14.12 8.98 0.57
N SER A 137 13.77 9.34 -0.66
CA SER A 137 13.36 8.42 -1.72
C SER A 137 13.98 8.82 -3.06
N ARG A 138 14.42 7.84 -3.86
CA ARG A 138 14.96 8.07 -5.21
C ARG A 138 13.81 8.31 -6.18
N TYR A 139 13.64 9.57 -6.54
CA TYR A 139 12.56 10.10 -7.36
C TYR A 139 12.94 10.06 -8.84
N HIS A 140 12.74 8.92 -9.48
CA HIS A 140 13.13 8.65 -10.87
C HIS A 140 12.01 8.93 -11.89
N ARG A 141 10.80 9.23 -11.42
CA ARG A 141 9.64 9.58 -12.23
C ARG A 141 8.84 10.65 -11.48
N PRO A 142 8.69 11.86 -12.02
CA PRO A 142 7.81 12.86 -11.42
C PRO A 142 6.36 12.38 -11.43
N ILE A 143 5.59 12.78 -10.43
CA ILE A 143 4.14 12.60 -10.42
C ILE A 143 3.54 13.58 -11.45
N PRO A 144 2.62 13.14 -12.32
CA PRO A 144 2.01 14.03 -13.30
C PRO A 144 1.28 15.20 -12.64
N ASP A 145 1.37 16.41 -13.23
CA ASP A 145 0.78 17.62 -12.65
C ASP A 145 -0.76 17.56 -12.52
N HIS A 146 -1.41 16.77 -13.38
CA HIS A 146 -2.87 16.53 -13.35
C HIS A 146 -3.28 15.45 -12.32
N ALA A 147 -2.32 14.75 -11.72
CA ALA A 147 -2.61 13.64 -10.81
C ALA A 147 -2.59 14.09 -9.35
N THR A 148 -3.60 13.68 -8.58
CA THR A 148 -3.66 13.90 -7.13
C THR A 148 -3.18 12.67 -6.37
N ILE A 149 -2.28 12.84 -5.40
CA ILE A 149 -1.85 11.76 -4.50
C ILE A 149 -2.97 11.46 -3.49
N LYS A 150 -3.58 10.27 -3.58
CA LYS A 150 -4.61 9.82 -2.63
C LYS A 150 -4.05 9.00 -1.50
N GLU A 151 -2.98 8.26 -1.75
CA GLU A 151 -2.37 7.44 -0.72
C GLU A 151 -0.88 7.31 -0.91
N VAL A 152 -0.17 7.14 0.19
CA VAL A 152 1.26 6.86 0.20
C VAL A 152 1.51 5.65 1.07
N THR A 153 2.23 4.69 0.51
CA THR A 153 2.54 3.42 1.18
C THR A 153 4.05 3.29 1.31
N PHE A 154 4.55 3.09 2.52
CA PHE A 154 5.90 2.57 2.71
C PHE A 154 5.86 1.05 2.84
N LYS A 155 6.89 0.38 2.30
CA LYS A 155 7.04 -1.08 2.36
C LYS A 155 8.50 -1.46 2.58
N LYS A 156 8.74 -2.42 3.48
CA LYS A 156 10.02 -3.13 3.62
C LYS A 156 9.94 -4.45 2.85
N GLU A 157 10.87 -4.70 1.93
CA GLU A 157 10.96 -5.99 1.24
C GLU A 157 11.58 -7.08 2.11
N THR A 158 11.46 -8.34 1.65
CA THR A 158 12.21 -9.48 2.20
C THR A 158 13.71 -9.23 2.26
N THR A 159 14.24 -8.51 1.26
CA THR A 159 15.66 -8.12 1.14
C THR A 159 16.08 -7.09 2.20
N GLY A 160 15.13 -6.52 2.93
CA GLY A 160 15.37 -5.46 3.91
C GLY A 160 15.27 -4.05 3.31
N GLU A 161 15.18 -3.93 1.99
CA GLU A 161 15.11 -2.65 1.28
C GLU A 161 13.76 -1.96 1.49
N TRP A 162 13.80 -0.63 1.58
CA TRP A 162 12.61 0.20 1.75
C TRP A 162 12.18 0.80 0.44
N PHE A 163 10.87 0.98 0.32
CA PHE A 163 10.27 1.66 -0.81
C PHE A 163 9.07 2.48 -0.40
N VAL A 164 8.80 3.53 -1.18
CA VAL A 164 7.57 4.30 -1.13
C VAL A 164 6.80 4.15 -2.44
N SER A 165 5.49 3.98 -2.36
CA SER A 165 4.56 3.96 -3.49
C SER A 165 3.50 5.04 -3.29
N PHE A 166 3.12 5.72 -4.37
CA PHE A 166 2.04 6.70 -4.39
C PHE A 166 0.86 6.11 -5.17
N GLY A 167 -0.32 6.14 -4.57
CA GLY A 167 -1.58 5.91 -5.27
C GLY A 167 -2.10 7.24 -5.78
N LEU A 168 -2.24 7.36 -7.09
CA LEU A 168 -2.65 8.57 -7.78
C LEU A 168 -4.10 8.43 -8.24
N GLU A 169 -4.84 9.53 -8.21
CA GLU A 169 -6.13 9.70 -8.88
C GLU A 169 -5.95 10.74 -9.98
N THR A 170 -6.51 10.46 -11.15
CA THR A 170 -6.50 11.32 -12.34
C THR A 170 -7.89 11.25 -12.96
N ASP A 171 -8.31 12.31 -13.65
CA ASP A 171 -9.57 12.28 -14.39
C ASP A 171 -9.45 11.32 -15.59
N ASP A 172 -10.55 10.64 -15.93
CA ASP A 172 -10.58 9.69 -17.05
C ASP A 172 -10.20 10.35 -18.38
N ALA A 173 -10.46 11.66 -18.52
CA ALA A 173 -10.10 12.45 -19.70
C ALA A 173 -8.59 12.65 -19.88
N ASP A 174 -7.80 12.53 -18.81
CA ASP A 174 -6.34 12.64 -18.85
C ASP A 174 -5.65 11.30 -19.13
N LEU A 175 -6.41 10.19 -19.11
CA LEU A 175 -5.88 8.90 -19.49
C LEU A 175 -5.66 8.85 -21.01
N PRO A 176 -4.56 8.24 -21.48
CA PRO A 176 -4.36 8.05 -22.91
C PRO A 176 -5.51 7.21 -23.46
N GLU A 177 -6.16 7.71 -24.52
CA GLU A 177 -7.24 7.00 -25.18
C GLU A 177 -6.72 5.65 -25.68
N LYS A 178 -7.51 4.59 -25.47
CA LYS A 178 -7.13 3.28 -25.96
C LYS A 178 -7.18 3.33 -27.50
N PRO A 179 -6.07 3.04 -28.20
CA PRO A 179 -6.09 3.01 -29.66
C PRO A 179 -7.14 2.02 -30.16
N ASP A 180 -7.79 2.37 -31.27
CA ASP A 180 -8.74 1.48 -31.94
C ASP A 180 -8.03 0.18 -32.30
N VAL A 181 -8.69 -0.96 -32.09
CA VAL A 181 -8.14 -2.28 -32.42
C VAL A 181 -7.78 -2.36 -33.89
N GLU A 182 -8.56 -1.74 -34.77
CA GLU A 182 -8.30 -1.70 -36.22
C GLU A 182 -7.10 -0.82 -36.60
N SER A 183 -6.64 0.05 -35.68
CA SER A 183 -5.44 0.88 -35.87
C SER A 183 -4.15 0.19 -35.41
N LEU A 184 -4.24 -0.97 -34.77
CA LEU A 184 -3.09 -1.71 -34.28
C LEU A 184 -2.50 -2.58 -35.41
N ASP A 185 -1.21 -2.44 -35.66
CA ASP A 185 -0.45 -3.26 -36.61
C ASP A 185 0.94 -3.62 -36.05
N ALA A 186 1.73 -4.38 -36.81
CA ALA A 186 3.06 -4.82 -36.40
C ALA A 186 4.07 -3.67 -36.23
N SER A 187 3.82 -2.49 -36.81
CA SER A 187 4.71 -1.32 -36.73
C SER A 187 4.50 -0.49 -35.47
N ASN A 188 3.31 -0.54 -34.87
CA ASN A 188 2.96 0.16 -33.62
C ASN A 188 2.71 -0.76 -32.42
N SER A 189 2.91 -2.06 -32.60
CA SER A 189 2.79 -3.09 -31.56
C SER A 189 4.13 -3.72 -31.25
N ALA A 190 4.43 -3.89 -29.95
CA ALA A 190 5.60 -4.64 -29.49
C ALA A 190 5.17 -5.93 -28.80
N GLY A 191 5.64 -7.07 -29.31
CA GLY A 191 5.51 -8.35 -28.62
C GLY A 191 6.53 -8.43 -27.49
N ILE A 192 6.08 -8.77 -26.27
CA ILE A 192 6.96 -8.96 -25.11
C ILE A 192 6.96 -10.45 -24.79
N ASP A 193 8.11 -11.11 -24.98
CA ASP A 193 8.35 -12.48 -24.54
C ASP A 193 9.24 -12.49 -23.30
N LEU A 194 8.90 -13.35 -22.33
CA LEU A 194 9.66 -13.49 -21.08
C LEU A 194 10.46 -14.79 -21.14
N GLY A 195 11.73 -14.68 -21.49
CA GLY A 195 12.64 -15.81 -21.66
C GLY A 195 13.43 -16.17 -20.40
N ILE A 196 13.91 -17.42 -20.34
CA ILE A 196 14.85 -17.88 -19.31
C ILE A 196 16.29 -17.35 -19.54
N PRO A 197 16.80 -17.26 -20.79
CA PRO A 197 18.15 -16.72 -21.03
C PRO A 197 18.20 -15.19 -20.93
N ASN A 198 17.12 -14.50 -21.34
CA ASN A 198 16.97 -13.05 -21.29
C ASN A 198 15.62 -12.72 -20.64
N TYR A 199 15.65 -11.95 -19.55
CA TYR A 199 14.46 -11.67 -18.73
C TYR A 199 13.31 -11.04 -19.53
N ILE A 200 13.62 -10.24 -20.56
CA ILE A 200 12.67 -9.67 -21.52
C ILE A 200 13.30 -9.77 -22.91
N HIS A 201 12.51 -10.21 -23.89
CA HIS A 201 12.84 -10.14 -25.31
C HIS A 201 11.68 -9.45 -26.03
N THR A 202 11.95 -8.31 -26.67
CA THR A 202 10.94 -7.60 -27.46
C THR A 202 11.10 -7.88 -28.95
N SER A 203 10.01 -7.85 -29.71
CA SER A 203 10.04 -8.04 -31.17
C SER A 203 10.83 -6.94 -31.91
N ASP A 204 11.10 -5.79 -31.27
CA ASP A 204 11.97 -4.74 -31.78
C ASP A 204 13.43 -4.86 -31.29
N GLY A 205 13.79 -5.96 -30.61
CA GLY A 205 15.16 -6.30 -30.24
C GLY A 205 15.75 -5.49 -29.09
N LYS A 206 14.91 -4.92 -28.22
CA LYS A 206 15.29 -4.11 -27.04
C LYS A 206 15.17 -4.87 -25.72
#